data_AF-A0A9W6Z059-F1
#
_entry.id   AF-A0A9W6Z059-F1
#
_cell.length_a   1.000
_cell.length_b   1.000
_cell.length_c   1.000
_cell.angle_alpha   90.00
_cell.angle_beta   90.00
_cell.angle_gamma   90.00
#
_symmetry.space_group_name_H-M   'P 1'
#
loop_
_entity.id
_entity.type
_entity.pdbx_description
1 polymer ?
#
loop_
_entity_poly.entity_id
_entity_poly.type
_entity_poly.pdbx_seq_one_letter_code
_entity_poly.pdbx_strand_id
1 'polypeptide(L)'
;MSKVSNSQIRENVKEILKYSTETKKRNFLETIELQVGLKNYDPQRDKRFSGTLKLPNVPRPNMTICIFGDAFDVDRAKSLVG
;
A
#
# COMPACT_ATOMS: atom_id res chain seq x y z
N MET A 1 1.28 -23.70 -0.85
CA MET A 1 1.99 -22.43 -1.11
C MET A 1 1.48 -21.40 -0.12
N SER A 2 2.37 -20.91 0.74
CA SER A 2 2.04 -20.03 1.87
C SER A 2 1.55 -18.68 1.35
N LYS A 3 0.22 -18.51 1.32
CA LYS A 3 -0.41 -17.23 1.01
C LYS A 3 -0.12 -16.30 2.17
N VAL A 4 0.57 -15.19 1.93
CA VAL A 4 0.76 -14.14 2.95
C VAL A 4 -0.62 -13.70 3.40
N SER A 5 -0.92 -13.83 4.70
CA SER A 5 -2.23 -13.48 5.25
C SER A 5 -2.30 -11.99 5.58
N ASN A 6 -3.48 -11.38 5.40
CA ASN A 6 -3.69 -9.97 5.74
C ASN A 6 -3.45 -9.67 7.22
N SER A 7 -3.73 -10.62 8.11
CA SER A 7 -3.46 -10.51 9.55
C SER A 7 -1.96 -10.40 9.82
N GLN A 8 -1.16 -11.26 9.20
CA GLN A 8 0.28 -11.30 9.40
C GLN A 8 0.98 -10.03 8.89
N ILE A 9 0.52 -9.45 7.76
CA ILE A 9 1.04 -8.16 7.28
C ILE A 9 0.77 -7.05 8.30
N ARG A 10 -0.46 -7.00 8.85
CA ARG A 10 -0.84 -5.97 9.82
C ARG A 10 -0.06 -6.08 11.12
N GLU A 11 0.20 -7.30 11.58
CA GLU A 11 0.98 -7.56 12.79
C GLU A 11 2.44 -7.13 12.61
N ASN A 12 3.08 -7.55 11.52
CA ASN A 12 4.46 -7.17 11.22
C ASN A 12 4.63 -5.65 11.08
N VAL A 13 3.67 -4.96 10.46
CA VAL A 13 3.71 -3.48 10.36
C VAL A 13 3.64 -2.82 11.74
N LYS A 14 2.85 -3.36 12.68
CA LYS A 14 2.78 -2.85 14.05
C LYS A 14 4.08 -3.05 14.80
N GLU A 15 4.72 -4.21 14.67
CA GLU A 15 6.00 -4.49 15.29
C GLU A 15 7.11 -3.56 14.78
N ILE A 16 7.16 -3.36 13.47
CA ILE A 16 8.12 -2.44 12.83
C ILE A 16 7.91 -1.01 13.34
N LEU A 17 6.64 -0.56 13.42
CA LEU A 17 6.32 0.77 13.92
C LEU A 17 6.74 0.92 15.39
N LYS A 18 6.42 -0.07 16.23
CA LYS A 18 6.80 -0.09 17.65
C LYS A 18 8.32 -0.01 17.83
N TYR A 19 9.07 -0.76 17.03
CA TYR A 19 10.53 -0.74 17.09
C TYR A 19 11.11 0.63 16.70
N SER A 20 10.56 1.26 15.65
CA SER A 20 10.96 2.59 15.19
C SER A 20 10.62 3.68 16.21
N THR A 21 9.49 3.59 16.93
CA THR A 21 9.05 4.63 17.87
C THR A 21 9.59 4.47 19.29
N GLU A 22 9.66 3.24 19.80
CA GLU A 22 9.93 2.95 21.22
C GLU A 22 11.35 2.41 21.46
N THR A 23 11.87 1.57 20.56
CA THR A 23 13.14 0.85 20.80
C THR A 23 14.35 1.58 20.23
N LYS A 24 14.27 2.01 18.96
CA LYS A 24 15.39 2.66 18.27
C LYS A 24 14.91 3.90 17.51
N LYS A 25 14.52 4.92 18.27
CA LYS A 25 14.04 6.18 17.72
C LYS A 25 15.12 6.87 16.90
N ARG A 26 14.87 7.04 15.61
CA ARG A 26 15.74 7.77 14.68
C ARG A 26 15.23 9.20 14.54
N ASN A 27 16.13 10.17 14.44
CA ASN A 27 15.78 11.60 14.33
C ASN A 27 15.44 12.03 12.89
N PHE A 28 14.95 11.11 12.05
CA PHE A 28 14.58 11.38 10.67
C PHE A 28 13.35 10.56 10.27
N LEU A 29 12.67 10.96 9.19
CA LEU A 29 11.51 10.26 8.68
C LEU A 29 11.93 8.93 8.03
N GLU A 30 11.52 7.81 8.61
CA GLU A 30 11.83 6.48 8.08
C GLU A 30 10.91 6.12 6.90
N THR A 31 11.49 5.56 5.84
CA THR A 31 10.74 4.98 4.71
C THR A 31 10.91 3.47 4.73
N ILE A 32 9.82 2.74 4.55
CA ILE A 32 9.79 1.27 4.57
C ILE A 32 9.14 0.80 3.28
N GLU A 33 9.82 -0.09 2.56
CA GLU A 33 9.32 -0.69 1.32
C GLU A 33 8.85 -2.12 1.59
N LEU A 34 7.66 -2.45 1.10
CA LEU A 34 7.13 -3.81 1.14
C LEU A 34 7.39 -4.49 -0.20
N GLN A 35 8.24 -5.51 -0.21
CA GLN A 35 8.47 -6.33 -1.39
C GLN A 35 7.72 -7.66 -1.28
N VAL A 36 6.98 -8.00 -2.33
CA VAL A 36 6.27 -9.29 -2.44
C VAL A 36 6.87 -10.08 -3.60
N GLY A 37 7.51 -11.21 -3.28
CA GLY A 37 8.04 -12.14 -4.28
C GLY A 37 6.97 -13.14 -4.72
N LEU A 38 6.61 -13.12 -5.99
CA LEU A 38 5.71 -14.12 -6.57
C LEU A 38 6.55 -15.27 -7.16
N LYS A 39 6.37 -16.48 -6.64
CA LYS A 39 6.97 -17.69 -7.22
C LYS A 39 5.95 -18.34 -8.17
N ASN A 40 6.43 -18.82 -9.32
CA ASN A 40 5.62 -19.54 -10.31
C ASN A 40 4.42 -18.74 -10.86
N TYR A 41 4.54 -17.42 -10.95
CA TYR A 41 3.52 -16.56 -11.56
C TYR A 41 3.87 -16.31 -13.03
N ASP A 42 2.98 -16.69 -13.94
CA ASP A 42 3.10 -16.40 -15.37
C ASP A 42 2.14 -15.24 -15.72
N PRO A 43 2.65 -14.03 -16.01
CA PRO A 43 1.81 -12.87 -16.29
C PRO A 43 0.94 -13.00 -17.55
N GLN A 44 1.21 -13.97 -18.43
CA GLN A 44 0.39 -14.24 -19.61
C GLN A 44 -0.76 -15.21 -19.32
N ARG A 45 -0.57 -16.15 -18.39
CA ARG A 45 -1.54 -17.19 -18.05
C ARG A 45 -2.37 -16.87 -16.82
N ASP A 46 -1.78 -16.19 -15.85
CA ASP A 46 -2.41 -15.88 -14.57
C ASP A 46 -3.01 -14.48 -14.55
N LYS A 47 -4.28 -14.38 -14.16
CA LYS A 47 -4.94 -13.08 -13.95
C LYS A 47 -4.09 -12.20 -13.04
N ARG A 48 -3.97 -10.91 -13.39
CA ARG A 48 -3.35 -9.91 -12.51
C ARG A 48 -3.95 -10.00 -11.11
N PHE A 49 -3.08 -10.16 -10.11
CA PHE A 49 -3.49 -10.07 -8.71
C PHE A 49 -4.03 -8.65 -8.45
N SER A 50 -5.34 -8.52 -8.35
CA SER A 50 -6.01 -7.29 -7.92
C SER A 50 -6.48 -7.45 -6.47
N GLY A 51 -5.55 -7.32 -5.53
CA GLY A 51 -5.86 -7.23 -4.11
C GLY A 51 -5.68 -5.80 -3.64
N THR A 52 -6.78 -5.10 -3.33
CA THR A 52 -6.71 -3.74 -2.79
C THR A 52 -6.50 -3.81 -1.28
N LEU A 53 -5.34 -3.37 -0.80
CA LEU A 53 -5.06 -3.17 0.63
C LEU A 53 -5.03 -1.67 0.92
N LYS A 54 -6.03 -1.17 1.64
CA LYS A 54 -6.01 0.20 2.17
C LYS A 54 -5.15 0.21 3.43
N LEU A 55 -3.99 0.86 3.35
CA LEU A 55 -3.15 1.11 4.52
C LEU A 55 -3.82 2.17 5.41
N PRO A 56 -3.74 2.04 6.75
CA PRO A 56 -4.40 2.95 7.67
C PRO A 56 -3.76 4.34 7.71
N ASN A 57 -2.48 4.44 7.34
CA ASN A 57 -1.74 5.70 7.33
C ASN A 57 -1.37 6.08 5.90
N VAL A 58 -1.54 7.36 5.54
CA VAL A 58 -1.14 7.90 4.24
C VAL A 58 0.37 8.14 4.27
N PRO A 59 1.19 7.39 3.52
CA PRO A 59 2.64 7.46 3.63
C PRO A 59 3.21 8.79 3.11
N ARG A 60 2.49 9.48 2.21
CA ARG A 60 2.88 10.79 1.66
C ARG A 60 1.65 11.70 1.53
N PRO A 61 1.30 12.50 2.56
CA PRO A 61 0.09 13.31 2.57
C PRO A 61 0.05 14.38 1.46
N ASN A 62 1.22 14.87 1.01
CA ASN A 62 1.33 15.90 -0.03
C ASN A 62 1.72 15.34 -1.40
N MET A 63 1.48 14.04 -1.66
CA MET A 63 1.75 13.46 -2.98
C MET A 63 0.63 13.83 -3.95
N THR A 64 0.97 14.60 -4.99
CA THR A 64 0.04 14.90 -6.08
C THR A 64 0.00 13.73 -7.05
N ILE A 65 -1.19 13.18 -7.28
CA ILE A 65 -1.42 12.10 -8.24
C ILE A 65 -2.22 12.70 -9.40
N CYS A 66 -1.67 12.65 -10.61
CA CYS A 66 -2.39 13.01 -11.83
C CYS A 66 -3.17 11.78 -12.31
N ILE A 67 -4.49 11.94 -12.49
CA ILE A 67 -5.38 10.91 -13.01
C ILE A 67 -5.94 11.44 -14.33
N PHE A 68 -5.70 10.72 -15.42
CA PHE A 68 -6.38 10.96 -16.68
C PHE A 68 -7.66 10.13 -16.72
N GLY A 69 -8.79 10.76 -17.01
CA GLY A 69 -10.09 10.13 -17.09
C GLY A 69 -10.95 10.79 -18.16
N ASP A 70 -11.99 10.10 -18.59
CA ASP A 70 -12.99 10.68 -19.48
C ASP A 70 -13.95 11.61 -18.72
N ALA A 71 -14.94 12.19 -19.42
CA ALA A 71 -15.89 13.11 -18.79
C ALA A 71 -16.65 12.46 -17.61
N PHE A 72 -16.93 11.16 -17.68
CA PHE A 72 -17.64 10.43 -16.63
C PHE A 72 -16.74 10.17 -15.41
N ASP A 73 -15.48 9.79 -15.63
CA ASP A 73 -14.49 9.61 -14.57
C ASP A 73 -14.19 10.92 -13.82
N VAL A 74 -14.14 12.05 -14.54
CA VAL A 74 -13.91 13.38 -13.96
C VAL A 74 -15.05 13.77 -13.02
N ASP A 75 -16.31 13.54 -13.40
CA ASP A 75 -17.45 13.88 -12.56
C ASP A 75 -17.54 12.97 -11.32
N ARG A 76 -17.20 11.69 -11.46
CA ARG A 76 -17.05 10.78 -10.32
C ARG A 76 -15.96 11.25 -9.36
N ALA A 77 -14.81 11.67 -9.88
CA ALA A 77 -13.70 12.17 -9.06
C ALA A 77 -14.09 13.43 -8.28
N LYS A 78 -14.79 14.38 -8.90
CA LYS A 78 -15.28 15.60 -8.21
C LYS A 78 -16.19 15.27 -7.02
N SER A 79 -17.05 14.26 -7.14
CA SER A 79 -17.95 13.85 -6.04
C SER A 79 -17.23 13.24 -4.83
N LEU A 80 -15.96 12.84 -4.97
CA LEU A 80 -15.16 12.23 -3.90
C LEU A 80 -14.34 13.24 -3.09
N VAL A 81 -14.29 14.51 -3.52
CA VAL A 81 -13.47 15.59 -2.91
C VAL A 81 -14.33 16.55 -2.06
N GLY A 82 -15.43 16.05 -1.49
CA GLY A 82 -16.28 16.79 -0.55
C GLY A 82 -15.78 16.73 0.89
#